data_AF-A0A5C7XJI5-F1
#
_entry.id   AF-A0A5C7XJI5-F1
#
_cell.length_a   1.000
_cell.length_b   1.000
_cell.length_c   1.000
_cell.angle_alpha   90.00
_cell.angle_beta   90.00
_cell.angle_gamma   90.00
#
_symmetry.space_group_name_H-M   'P 1'
#
loop_
_entity.id
_entity.type
_entity.pdbx_description
1 polymer ?
#
loop_
_entity_poly.entity_id
_entity_poly.type
_entity_poly.pdbx_seq_one_letter_code
_entity_poly.pdbx_strand_id
1 'polypeptide(L)'
;MPHTPPCARKSARSLASIALAGIALAACNTLQPPIETRYARWVRVSEHRAETERYVAYLRSEGVGEVVPTMPLSRSARDWKRCKRDEFAVPPDTLQANMVPTLRVIARLRDEGILDPALARSVYRDADLNTCAGGSPGSKHLQNRAIDFDLPDRPDNVARLCGFWREHGEALQMGLGFYSPTTIHIDTGGYRTWGTDYTRRTSLCLPPEAQPESRGQSQDQPEPQATPAPTR
;
A
#
# COMPACT_ATOMS: atom_id res chain seq x y z
N MET A 1 36.69 -53.00 -11.78
CA MET A 1 35.93 -53.18 -10.54
C MET A 1 36.89 -53.60 -9.44
N PRO A 2 36.96 -52.92 -8.29
CA PRO A 2 37.60 -53.45 -7.08
C PRO A 2 36.54 -54.08 -6.17
N HIS A 3 36.74 -55.34 -5.78
CA HIS A 3 35.93 -56.02 -4.78
C HIS A 3 36.41 -55.68 -3.36
N THR A 4 35.50 -55.36 -2.45
CA THR A 4 35.77 -55.23 -1.01
C THR A 4 35.14 -56.40 -0.22
N PRO A 5 35.91 -57.10 0.64
CA PRO A 5 35.39 -58.13 1.54
C PRO A 5 34.78 -57.53 2.84
N PRO A 6 34.12 -58.34 3.70
CA PRO A 6 32.94 -57.88 4.46
C PRO A 6 33.21 -57.30 5.86
N CYS A 7 32.22 -56.55 6.35
CA CYS A 7 32.19 -55.97 7.69
C CYS A 7 31.92 -57.03 8.78
N ALA A 8 32.82 -57.12 9.77
CA ALA A 8 32.64 -57.95 10.97
C ALA A 8 31.73 -57.28 12.01
N ARG A 9 31.25 -58.04 13.01
CA ARG A 9 30.05 -57.73 13.81
C ARG A 9 30.31 -57.78 15.32
N LYS A 10 29.70 -56.85 16.09
CA LYS A 10 29.57 -56.83 17.58
C LYS A 10 30.93 -56.63 18.31
N SER A 11 31.10 -56.17 19.55
CA SER A 11 30.24 -55.69 20.67
C SER A 11 31.16 -54.88 21.64
N ALA A 12 30.75 -54.14 22.69
CA ALA A 12 29.46 -53.85 23.31
C ALA A 12 29.49 -52.50 24.11
N ARG A 13 28.31 -52.11 24.63
CA ARG A 13 28.00 -51.22 25.77
C ARG A 13 29.15 -50.57 26.58
N SER A 14 29.05 -49.24 26.74
CA SER A 14 29.29 -48.57 28.03
C SER A 14 28.24 -47.48 28.25
N LEU A 15 27.88 -47.22 29.51
CA LEU A 15 26.87 -46.24 29.93
C LEU A 15 27.55 -44.90 30.24
N ALA A 16 27.15 -43.80 29.59
CA ALA A 16 27.43 -42.45 30.07
C ALA A 16 26.44 -41.42 29.51
N SER A 17 26.00 -40.53 30.41
CA SER A 17 25.51 -39.17 30.13
C SER A 17 24.23 -38.99 29.31
N ILE A 18 23.15 -38.69 30.04
CA ILE A 18 22.02 -37.91 29.52
C ILE A 18 22.57 -36.53 29.12
N ALA A 19 22.69 -36.29 27.81
CA ALA A 19 22.67 -34.94 27.27
C ALA A 19 21.28 -34.73 26.65
N LEU A 20 20.44 -33.91 27.30
CA LEU A 20 19.32 -33.29 26.60
C LEU A 20 19.93 -32.39 25.53
N ALA A 21 20.08 -32.92 24.31
CA ALA A 21 20.29 -32.12 23.12
C ALA A 21 19.00 -31.34 22.86
N GLY A 22 18.81 -30.26 23.62
CA GLY A 22 17.83 -29.23 23.32
C GLY A 22 18.18 -28.65 21.96
N ILE A 23 17.62 -29.23 20.91
CA ILE A 23 17.66 -28.65 19.56
C ILE A 23 16.88 -27.35 19.66
N ALA A 24 17.62 -26.27 19.95
CA ALA A 24 17.15 -24.94 19.68
C ALA A 24 16.89 -24.89 18.17
N LEU A 25 15.63 -25.08 17.79
CA LEU A 25 15.12 -24.71 16.48
C LEU A 25 15.30 -23.20 16.37
N ALA A 26 16.51 -22.79 15.96
CA ALA A 26 16.79 -21.45 15.52
C ALA A 26 15.84 -21.18 14.36
N ALA A 27 14.73 -20.51 14.68
CA ALA A 27 13.75 -20.13 13.69
C ALA A 27 14.48 -19.26 12.67
N CYS A 28 14.77 -19.84 11.51
CA CYS A 28 15.31 -19.13 10.36
C CYS A 28 14.21 -18.22 9.81
N ASN A 29 13.88 -17.17 10.57
CA ASN A 29 13.30 -15.96 10.04
C ASN A 29 14.28 -15.46 9.01
N THR A 30 14.04 -15.83 7.75
CA THR A 30 14.77 -15.30 6.60
C THR A 30 14.44 -13.83 6.50
N LEU A 31 15.25 -13.02 7.18
CA LEU A 31 15.19 -11.56 7.10
C LEU A 31 15.23 -11.22 5.61
N GLN A 32 14.14 -10.64 5.09
CA GLN A 32 14.07 -10.39 3.67
C GLN A 32 15.20 -9.42 3.30
N PRO A 33 16.01 -9.73 2.27
CA PRO A 33 17.10 -8.84 1.83
C PRO A 33 16.56 -7.42 1.58
N PRO A 34 17.36 -6.35 1.74
CA PRO A 34 16.92 -4.97 1.50
C PRO A 34 16.20 -4.78 0.16
N ILE A 35 15.26 -3.84 0.08
CA ILE A 35 14.35 -3.69 -1.07
C ILE A 35 15.11 -3.42 -2.36
N GLU A 36 16.21 -2.68 -2.28
CA GLU A 36 17.17 -2.41 -3.35
C GLU A 36 17.78 -3.71 -3.87
N THR A 37 18.12 -4.65 -2.97
CA THR A 37 18.67 -5.97 -3.33
C THR A 37 17.62 -6.91 -3.93
N ARG A 38 16.34 -6.74 -3.58
CA ARG A 38 15.23 -7.50 -4.18
C ARG A 38 14.89 -6.96 -5.57
N TYR A 39 14.78 -5.64 -5.70
CA TYR A 39 14.60 -4.96 -6.98
C TYR A 39 15.75 -5.24 -7.96
N ALA A 40 17.01 -5.10 -7.51
CA ALA A 40 18.20 -5.40 -8.31
C ALA A 40 18.36 -6.88 -8.70
N ARG A 41 17.57 -7.79 -8.11
CA ARG A 41 17.41 -9.17 -8.59
C ARG A 41 16.30 -9.27 -9.63
N TRP A 42 15.16 -8.62 -9.40
CA TRP A 42 14.04 -8.59 -10.33
C TRP A 42 14.44 -7.99 -11.69
N VAL A 43 15.08 -6.81 -11.74
CA VAL A 43 15.57 -6.20 -13.01
C VAL A 43 16.80 -6.88 -13.63
N ARG A 44 17.30 -8.00 -13.09
CA ARG A 44 18.32 -8.81 -13.80
C ARG A 44 17.69 -9.67 -14.90
N VAL A 45 16.43 -10.06 -14.73
CA VAL A 45 15.63 -10.70 -15.79
C VAL A 45 15.56 -9.74 -16.98
N SER A 46 15.88 -10.25 -18.18
CA SER A 46 16.01 -9.42 -19.39
C SER A 46 14.70 -8.75 -19.78
N GLU A 47 13.58 -9.45 -19.60
CA GLU A 47 12.23 -8.95 -19.86
C GLU A 47 11.88 -7.77 -18.93
N HIS A 48 11.91 -7.98 -17.61
CA HIS A 48 11.65 -6.93 -16.63
C HIS A 48 12.57 -5.71 -16.77
N ARG A 49 13.84 -5.92 -17.15
CA ARG A 49 14.75 -4.82 -17.48
C ARG A 49 14.26 -4.03 -18.68
N ALA A 50 13.98 -4.71 -19.80
CA ALA A 50 13.54 -4.05 -21.03
C ALA A 50 12.18 -3.36 -20.86
N GLU A 51 11.24 -3.95 -20.10
CA GLU A 51 9.97 -3.33 -19.72
C GLU A 51 10.18 -2.05 -18.91
N THR A 52 11.02 -2.12 -17.87
CA THR A 52 11.36 -0.98 -17.02
C THR A 52 12.04 0.14 -17.81
N GLU A 53 13.00 -0.20 -18.67
CA GLU A 53 13.71 0.74 -19.53
C GLU A 53 12.76 1.42 -20.53
N ARG A 54 11.85 0.67 -21.18
CA ARG A 54 10.82 1.25 -22.06
C ARG A 54 9.91 2.22 -21.30
N TYR A 55 9.38 1.81 -20.14
CA TYR A 55 8.47 2.64 -19.37
C TYR A 55 9.12 3.93 -18.88
N VAL A 56 10.35 3.85 -18.34
CA VAL A 56 11.11 5.04 -17.92
C VAL A 56 11.46 5.93 -19.11
N ALA A 57 11.84 5.36 -20.27
CA ALA A 57 12.11 6.14 -21.48
C ALA A 57 10.87 6.88 -21.98
N TYR A 58 9.70 6.23 -21.97
CA TYR A 58 8.42 6.87 -22.29
C TYR A 58 8.13 8.03 -21.32
N LEU A 59 8.18 7.79 -20.00
CA LEU A 59 7.94 8.84 -19.01
C LEU A 59 8.96 10.00 -19.09
N ARG A 60 10.21 9.74 -19.49
CA ARG A 60 11.21 10.78 -19.80
C ARG A 60 10.81 11.62 -21.01
N SER A 61 10.30 11.02 -22.09
CA SER A 61 9.80 11.77 -23.25
C SER A 61 8.59 12.66 -22.93
N GLU A 62 7.82 12.31 -21.90
CA GLU A 62 6.67 13.07 -21.37
C GLU A 62 7.05 14.13 -20.31
N GLY A 63 8.36 14.26 -20.02
CA GLY A 63 8.90 15.21 -19.03
C GLY A 63 8.69 14.81 -17.57
N VAL A 64 8.28 13.57 -17.27
CA VAL A 64 7.89 13.11 -15.92
C VAL A 64 8.71 11.93 -15.39
N GLY A 65 9.70 11.44 -16.15
CA GLY A 65 10.46 10.22 -15.84
C GLY A 65 11.32 10.25 -14.57
N GLU A 66 11.65 11.44 -14.05
CA GLU A 66 12.45 11.60 -12.82
C GLU A 66 11.59 12.05 -11.61
N VAL A 67 10.25 11.99 -11.70
CA VAL A 67 9.38 12.44 -10.61
C VAL A 67 9.34 11.44 -9.45
N VAL A 68 9.22 10.15 -9.75
CA VAL A 68 9.25 9.04 -8.78
C VAL A 68 10.45 8.16 -9.15
N PRO A 69 11.34 7.81 -8.20
CA PRO A 69 12.47 6.93 -8.50
C PRO A 69 11.99 5.57 -9.01
N THR A 70 12.73 4.94 -9.93
CA THR A 70 12.22 3.76 -10.67
C THR A 70 11.81 2.60 -9.78
N MET A 71 12.55 2.28 -8.72
CA MET A 71 12.21 1.17 -7.83
C MET A 71 10.88 1.38 -7.08
N PRO A 72 10.64 2.54 -6.43
CA PRO A 72 9.31 2.93 -5.94
C PRO A 72 8.22 2.95 -7.02
N LEU A 73 8.53 3.41 -8.25
CA LEU A 73 7.57 3.43 -9.37
C LEU A 73 7.16 2.02 -9.83
N SER A 74 8.07 1.04 -9.75
CA SER A 74 7.80 -0.37 -10.08
C SER A 74 7.09 -1.14 -8.97
N ARG A 75 6.72 -0.54 -7.82
CA ARG A 75 6.06 -1.25 -6.72
C ARG A 75 4.67 -1.75 -7.11
N SER A 76 4.41 -3.04 -6.96
CA SER A 76 3.10 -3.61 -7.31
C SER A 76 2.04 -3.29 -6.24
N ALA A 77 2.15 -3.87 -5.04
CA ALA A 77 1.24 -3.70 -3.91
C ALA A 77 1.96 -3.77 -2.57
N ARG A 78 1.30 -3.35 -1.47
CA ARG A 78 1.75 -3.70 -0.10
C ARG A 78 1.57 -5.20 0.17
N ASP A 79 0.44 -5.75 -0.26
CA ASP A 79 0.03 -7.13 -0.02
C ASP A 79 0.67 -8.19 -0.94
N TRP A 80 1.64 -7.83 -1.79
CA TRP A 80 2.26 -8.74 -2.78
C TRP A 80 2.63 -10.10 -2.17
N LYS A 81 3.23 -10.09 -0.97
CA LYS A 81 3.71 -11.27 -0.26
C LYS A 81 2.56 -12.13 0.29
N ARG A 82 1.50 -11.50 0.82
CA ARG A 82 0.27 -12.20 1.25
C ARG A 82 -0.41 -12.86 0.05
N CYS A 83 -0.43 -12.14 -1.07
CA CYS A 83 -1.05 -12.56 -2.32
C CYS A 83 -0.22 -13.52 -3.17
N LYS A 84 1.05 -13.78 -2.80
CA LYS A 84 1.99 -14.62 -3.56
C LYS A 84 2.14 -14.16 -5.02
N ARG A 85 2.19 -12.84 -5.23
CA ARG A 85 2.45 -12.18 -6.52
C ARG A 85 3.79 -11.46 -6.48
N ASP A 86 4.27 -10.98 -7.62
CA ASP A 86 5.54 -10.26 -7.68
C ASP A 86 5.50 -8.95 -6.90
N GLU A 87 6.61 -8.62 -6.23
CA GLU A 87 6.77 -7.37 -5.46
C GLU A 87 6.88 -6.14 -6.38
N PHE A 88 7.31 -6.35 -7.61
CA PHE A 88 7.51 -5.33 -8.61
C PHE A 88 6.79 -5.70 -9.90
N ALA A 89 6.26 -4.70 -10.59
CA ALA A 89 5.60 -4.83 -11.87
C ALA A 89 5.79 -3.54 -12.69
N VAL A 90 5.72 -3.66 -14.00
CA VAL A 90 5.64 -2.54 -14.94
C VAL A 90 4.30 -2.66 -15.69
N PRO A 91 3.59 -1.54 -15.94
CA PRO A 91 2.35 -1.56 -16.72
C PRO A 91 2.62 -1.99 -18.17
N PRO A 92 1.68 -2.72 -18.81
CA PRO A 92 1.67 -2.91 -20.26
C PRO A 92 1.82 -1.59 -21.01
N ASP A 93 2.51 -1.61 -22.15
CA ASP A 93 2.81 -0.43 -22.97
C ASP A 93 1.55 0.43 -23.28
N THR A 94 0.38 -0.21 -23.46
CA THR A 94 -0.93 0.44 -23.67
C THR A 94 -1.47 1.27 -22.50
N LEU A 95 -0.90 1.13 -21.29
CA LEU A 95 -1.29 1.87 -20.08
C LEU A 95 -0.22 2.88 -19.62
N GLN A 96 0.94 2.98 -20.28
CA GLN A 96 2.03 3.85 -19.80
C GLN A 96 1.65 5.34 -19.78
N ALA A 97 0.94 5.81 -20.82
CA ALA A 97 0.45 7.19 -20.93
C ALA A 97 -0.47 7.62 -19.78
N ASN A 98 -1.19 6.66 -19.17
CA ASN A 98 -2.15 6.94 -18.12
C ASN A 98 -1.52 7.45 -16.81
N MET A 99 -0.22 7.18 -16.59
CA MET A 99 0.50 7.62 -15.39
C MET A 99 0.97 9.08 -15.49
N VAL A 100 1.11 9.62 -16.71
CA VAL A 100 1.69 10.94 -16.95
C VAL A 100 0.97 12.07 -16.17
N PRO A 101 -0.38 12.16 -16.14
CA PRO A 101 -1.04 13.19 -15.35
C PRO A 101 -0.85 12.98 -13.84
N THR A 102 -0.83 11.72 -13.37
CA THR A 102 -0.58 11.41 -11.95
C THR A 102 0.81 11.84 -11.53
N LEU A 103 1.85 11.58 -12.33
CA LEU A 103 3.19 12.07 -12.03
C LEU A 103 3.27 13.61 -12.07
N ARG A 104 2.50 14.31 -12.91
CA ARG A 104 2.41 15.78 -12.85
C ARG A 104 1.80 16.26 -11.52
N VAL A 105 0.83 15.55 -10.94
CA VAL A 105 0.31 15.82 -9.59
C VAL A 105 1.37 15.55 -8.51
N ILE A 106 2.05 14.42 -8.58
CA ILE A 106 3.12 14.04 -7.62
C ILE A 106 4.29 15.03 -7.68
N ALA A 107 4.65 15.53 -8.86
CA ALA A 107 5.69 16.55 -9.02
C ALA A 107 5.34 17.83 -8.26
N ARG A 108 4.12 18.35 -8.44
CA ARG A 108 3.64 19.54 -7.70
C ARG A 108 3.65 19.34 -6.18
N LEU A 109 3.12 18.20 -5.72
CA LEU A 109 3.08 17.88 -4.29
C LEU A 109 4.48 17.69 -3.67
N ARG A 110 5.45 17.21 -4.45
CA ARG A 110 6.88 17.19 -4.08
C ARG A 110 7.45 18.60 -3.99
N ASP A 111 7.21 19.42 -5.01
CA ASP A 111 7.78 20.78 -5.12
C ASP A 111 7.23 21.73 -4.03
N GLU A 112 6.00 21.48 -3.57
CA GLU A 112 5.42 22.14 -2.40
C GLU A 112 5.87 21.53 -1.05
N GLY A 113 6.62 20.42 -1.03
CA GLY A 113 7.08 19.74 0.19
C GLY A 113 5.96 19.02 0.98
N ILE A 114 4.89 18.61 0.28
CA ILE A 114 3.74 17.90 0.83
C ILE A 114 4.00 16.38 0.88
N LEU A 115 4.69 15.80 -0.11
CA LEU A 115 5.06 14.38 -0.09
C LEU A 115 6.48 14.13 -0.64
N ASP A 116 7.05 12.99 -0.26
CA ASP A 116 8.27 12.45 -0.85
C ASP A 116 7.91 11.32 -1.84
N PRO A 117 8.23 11.46 -3.15
CA PRO A 117 8.01 10.42 -4.15
C PRO A 117 8.66 9.05 -3.86
N ALA A 118 9.76 9.01 -3.11
CA ALA A 118 10.41 7.75 -2.70
C ALA A 118 9.55 6.92 -1.72
N LEU A 119 8.50 7.52 -1.15
CA LEU A 119 7.55 6.87 -0.27
C LEU A 119 6.41 6.16 -1.00
N ALA A 120 6.46 6.01 -2.33
CA ALA A 120 5.52 5.18 -3.09
C ALA A 120 5.63 3.69 -2.69
N ARG A 121 4.49 2.99 -2.65
CA ARG A 121 4.37 1.61 -2.12
C ARG A 121 3.56 0.65 -2.98
N SER A 122 2.72 1.18 -3.87
CA SER A 122 1.88 0.44 -4.82
C SER A 122 1.53 1.36 -6.00
N VAL A 123 1.71 0.88 -7.23
CA VAL A 123 1.58 1.68 -8.46
C VAL A 123 0.71 0.93 -9.47
N TYR A 124 1.30 0.11 -10.34
CA TYR A 124 0.54 -0.76 -11.24
C TYR A 124 0.23 -2.08 -10.55
N ARG A 125 -1.02 -2.56 -10.71
CA ARG A 125 -1.44 -3.89 -10.25
C ARG A 125 -2.13 -4.61 -11.39
N ASP A 126 -1.77 -5.88 -11.59
CA ASP A 126 -2.55 -6.80 -12.40
C ASP A 126 -3.91 -7.12 -11.74
N ALA A 127 -4.81 -7.78 -12.48
CA ALA A 127 -6.16 -8.09 -12.03
C ALA A 127 -6.20 -9.01 -10.80
N ASP A 128 -5.34 -10.03 -10.75
CA ASP A 128 -5.31 -11.02 -9.66
C ASP A 128 -4.79 -10.38 -8.36
N LEU A 129 -3.71 -9.60 -8.46
CA LEU A 129 -3.11 -8.88 -7.35
C LEU A 129 -4.06 -7.80 -6.83
N ASN A 130 -4.72 -7.04 -7.71
CA ASN A 130 -5.71 -6.05 -7.28
C ASN A 130 -6.86 -6.74 -6.54
N THR A 131 -7.37 -7.86 -7.04
CA THR A 131 -8.44 -8.65 -6.40
C THR A 131 -8.01 -9.17 -5.03
N CYS A 132 -6.83 -9.80 -4.93
CA CYS A 132 -6.32 -10.33 -3.67
C CYS A 132 -5.96 -9.23 -2.64
N ALA A 133 -5.56 -8.04 -3.10
CA ALA A 133 -5.34 -6.87 -2.25
C ALA A 133 -6.65 -6.18 -1.80
N GLY A 134 -7.83 -6.72 -2.14
CA GLY A 134 -9.13 -6.12 -1.82
C GLY A 134 -9.46 -4.86 -2.64
N GLY A 135 -8.74 -4.62 -3.74
CA GLY A 135 -8.99 -3.51 -4.64
C GLY A 135 -10.29 -3.69 -5.44
N SER A 136 -11.03 -2.61 -5.65
CA SER A 136 -12.27 -2.64 -6.43
C SER A 136 -12.02 -2.94 -7.91
N PRO A 137 -13.01 -3.45 -8.67
CA PRO A 137 -12.91 -3.61 -10.13
C PRO A 137 -12.68 -2.28 -10.88
N GLY A 138 -13.09 -1.15 -10.30
CA GLY A 138 -12.83 0.20 -10.82
C GLY A 138 -11.50 0.82 -10.40
N SER A 139 -10.62 0.04 -9.75
CA SER A 139 -9.33 0.48 -9.21
C SER A 139 -8.45 1.16 -10.26
N LYS A 140 -7.87 2.30 -9.90
CA LYS A 140 -7.00 3.09 -10.79
C LYS A 140 -5.58 2.52 -10.93
N HIS A 141 -5.18 1.59 -10.07
CA HIS A 141 -3.94 0.81 -10.23
C HIS A 141 -3.99 -0.14 -11.43
N LEU A 142 -5.16 -0.72 -11.73
CA LEU A 142 -5.39 -1.55 -12.93
C LEU A 142 -5.18 -0.76 -14.23
N GLN A 143 -5.40 0.56 -14.17
CA GLN A 143 -5.32 1.47 -15.30
C GLN A 143 -3.97 2.19 -15.38
N ASN A 144 -3.03 1.90 -14.47
CA ASN A 144 -1.78 2.65 -14.29
C ASN A 144 -2.03 4.18 -14.10
N ARG A 145 -3.03 4.53 -13.28
CA ARG A 145 -3.42 5.93 -12.98
C ARG A 145 -3.25 6.31 -11.52
N ALA A 146 -2.69 5.44 -10.69
CA ALA A 146 -2.66 5.60 -9.24
C ALA A 146 -1.31 5.24 -8.62
N ILE A 147 -0.99 5.93 -7.52
CA ILE A 147 0.13 5.62 -6.63
C ILE A 147 -0.35 5.71 -5.19
N ASP A 148 -0.10 4.67 -4.40
CA ASP A 148 -0.26 4.70 -2.95
C ASP A 148 1.06 5.06 -2.26
N PHE A 149 1.00 5.86 -1.20
CA PHE A 149 2.16 6.28 -0.41
C PHE A 149 2.01 5.89 1.06
N ASP A 150 3.13 5.61 1.74
CA ASP A 150 3.20 5.58 3.21
C ASP A 150 4.05 6.77 3.68
N LEU A 151 3.37 7.87 4.04
CA LEU A 151 3.99 9.13 4.41
C LEU A 151 4.49 9.12 5.87
N PRO A 152 5.44 9.99 6.24
CA PRO A 152 5.83 10.17 7.64
C PRO A 152 4.67 10.84 8.39
N ASP A 153 4.51 10.52 9.66
CA ASP A 153 3.57 11.24 10.51
C ASP A 153 4.09 12.66 10.77
N ARG A 154 3.36 13.67 10.26
CA ARG A 154 3.63 15.10 10.49
C ARG A 154 2.32 15.81 10.82
N PRO A 155 2.29 16.72 11.82
CA PRO A 155 1.04 17.38 12.24
C PRO A 155 0.27 18.13 11.13
N ASP A 156 0.97 18.63 10.11
CA ASP A 156 0.41 19.43 9.01
C ASP A 156 0.01 18.61 7.77
N ASN A 157 0.40 17.33 7.70
CA ASN A 157 0.41 16.56 6.45
C ASN A 157 -0.97 16.44 5.80
N VAL A 158 -1.96 16.01 6.59
CA VAL A 158 -3.36 15.87 6.14
C VAL A 158 -3.95 17.23 5.76
N ALA A 159 -3.73 18.26 6.57
CA ALA A 159 -4.26 19.60 6.32
C ALA A 159 -3.76 20.17 4.98
N ARG A 160 -2.48 19.96 4.66
CA ARG A 160 -1.85 20.44 3.42
C ARG A 160 -2.24 19.62 2.20
N LEU A 161 -2.26 18.29 2.29
CA LEU A 161 -2.81 17.42 1.22
C LEU A 161 -4.25 17.81 0.87
N CYS A 162 -5.08 18.04 1.88
CA CYS A 162 -6.47 18.44 1.69
C CYS A 162 -6.62 19.89 1.20
N GLY A 163 -5.68 20.79 1.54
CA GLY A 163 -5.58 22.13 0.95
C GLY A 163 -5.37 22.05 -0.56
N PHE A 164 -4.28 21.41 -0.97
CA PHE A 164 -3.95 21.18 -2.39
C PHE A 164 -5.10 20.51 -3.15
N TRP A 165 -5.71 19.47 -2.58
CA TRP A 165 -6.81 18.76 -3.22
C TRP A 165 -8.06 19.63 -3.40
N ARG A 166 -8.41 20.48 -2.42
CA ARG A 166 -9.55 21.42 -2.58
C ARG A 166 -9.26 22.52 -3.59
N GLU A 167 -8.03 23.02 -3.65
CA GLU A 167 -7.65 24.13 -4.52
C GLU A 167 -7.43 23.70 -5.99
N HIS A 168 -6.88 22.51 -6.21
CA HIS A 168 -6.44 22.07 -7.53
C HIS A 168 -7.06 20.75 -8.01
N GLY A 169 -7.70 19.99 -7.12
CA GLY A 169 -8.12 18.62 -7.41
C GLY A 169 -9.13 18.51 -8.55
N GLU A 170 -9.99 19.50 -8.75
CA GLU A 170 -10.94 19.52 -9.86
C GLU A 170 -10.24 19.66 -11.22
N ALA A 171 -9.39 20.67 -11.38
CA ALA A 171 -8.61 20.90 -12.58
C ALA A 171 -7.64 19.74 -12.88
N LEU A 172 -7.13 19.06 -11.85
CA LEU A 172 -6.22 17.92 -11.96
C LEU A 172 -6.94 16.57 -12.12
N GLN A 173 -8.28 16.52 -12.01
CA GLN A 173 -9.05 15.27 -11.92
C GLN A 173 -8.54 14.33 -10.83
N MET A 174 -8.11 14.90 -9.70
CA MET A 174 -7.39 14.22 -8.62
C MET A 174 -8.34 13.42 -7.71
N GLY A 175 -8.12 12.11 -7.67
CA GLY A 175 -8.59 11.26 -6.58
C GLY A 175 -7.61 11.30 -5.41
N LEU A 176 -8.13 11.49 -4.20
CA LEU A 176 -7.37 11.45 -2.95
C LEU A 176 -8.06 10.56 -1.91
N GLY A 177 -7.45 9.41 -1.59
CA GLY A 177 -7.97 8.44 -0.63
C GLY A 177 -7.11 8.34 0.63
N PHE A 178 -7.74 8.08 1.78
CA PHE A 178 -7.06 7.83 3.05
C PHE A 178 -7.40 6.43 3.58
N TYR A 179 -6.40 5.55 3.63
CA TYR A 179 -6.48 4.29 4.38
C TYR A 179 -6.05 4.49 5.85
N SER A 180 -5.24 5.52 6.10
CA SER A 180 -4.97 6.14 7.39
C SER A 180 -4.54 7.60 7.14
N PRO A 181 -4.23 8.41 8.17
CA PRO A 181 -3.65 9.75 7.98
C PRO A 181 -2.30 9.76 7.23
N THR A 182 -1.59 8.63 7.18
CA THR A 182 -0.26 8.48 6.55
C THR A 182 -0.24 7.55 5.35
N THR A 183 -1.11 6.54 5.29
CA THR A 183 -1.26 5.62 4.16
C THR A 183 -2.36 6.16 3.24
N ILE A 184 -1.94 6.77 2.13
CA ILE A 184 -2.82 7.48 1.20
C ILE A 184 -2.79 6.88 -0.22
N HIS A 185 -3.79 7.26 -1.01
CA HIS A 185 -3.93 6.98 -2.43
C HIS A 185 -4.03 8.29 -3.22
N ILE A 186 -3.28 8.41 -4.31
CA ILE A 186 -3.39 9.53 -5.26
C ILE A 186 -3.57 8.97 -6.67
N ASP A 187 -4.55 9.49 -7.40
CA ASP A 187 -4.79 9.14 -8.80
C ASP A 187 -5.32 10.33 -9.62
N THR A 188 -5.28 10.23 -10.95
CA THR A 188 -5.88 11.25 -11.86
C THR A 188 -7.05 10.68 -12.67
N GLY A 189 -7.93 9.95 -12.01
CA GLY A 189 -9.09 9.25 -12.57
C GLY A 189 -10.45 9.93 -12.35
N GLY A 190 -10.47 11.16 -11.83
CA GLY A 190 -11.68 11.96 -11.56
C GLY A 190 -11.64 12.62 -10.17
N TYR A 191 -12.08 13.87 -10.07
CA TYR A 191 -12.06 14.66 -8.82
C TYR A 191 -12.93 14.05 -7.73
N ARG A 192 -12.32 13.40 -6.74
CA ARG A 192 -13.03 12.71 -5.66
C ARG A 192 -12.14 12.49 -4.44
N THR A 193 -12.76 12.23 -3.29
CA THR A 193 -12.05 11.86 -2.07
C THR A 193 -12.84 10.84 -1.27
N TRP A 194 -12.15 10.00 -0.50
CA TRP A 194 -12.73 8.98 0.37
C TRP A 194 -11.80 8.69 1.57
N GLY A 195 -12.35 8.08 2.61
CA GLY A 195 -11.58 7.68 3.80
C GLY A 195 -11.55 6.17 4.02
N THR A 196 -11.41 5.80 5.31
CA THR A 196 -11.13 4.44 5.77
C THR A 196 -12.23 3.43 5.51
N ASP A 197 -13.48 3.87 5.31
CA ASP A 197 -14.61 3.02 4.89
C ASP A 197 -14.81 2.97 3.36
N TYR A 198 -13.85 3.49 2.59
CA TYR A 198 -13.88 3.64 1.13
C TYR A 198 -14.99 4.55 0.59
N THR A 199 -15.72 5.28 1.46
CA THR A 199 -16.73 6.25 1.04
C THR A 199 -16.24 7.69 1.17
N ARG A 200 -16.90 8.61 0.45
CA ARG A 200 -16.66 10.05 0.56
C ARG A 200 -16.82 10.56 2.00
N ARG A 201 -17.76 10.00 2.75
CA ARG A 201 -18.13 10.41 4.11
C ARG A 201 -16.95 10.41 5.06
N THR A 202 -16.13 9.37 5.08
CA THR A 202 -14.99 9.26 6.02
C THR A 202 -13.71 10.00 5.55
N SER A 203 -13.77 10.73 4.44
CA SER A 203 -12.61 11.49 3.93
C SER A 203 -12.13 12.54 4.94
N LEU A 204 -10.82 12.53 5.21
CA LEU A 204 -10.16 13.53 6.07
C LEU A 204 -10.13 14.95 5.45
N CYS A 205 -10.50 15.10 4.17
CA CYS A 205 -10.52 16.40 3.50
C CYS A 205 -11.87 17.12 3.54
N LEU A 206 -12.90 16.50 4.12
CA LEU A 206 -14.22 17.11 4.32
C LEU A 206 -14.38 17.65 5.74
N PRO A 207 -15.16 18.73 5.94
CA PRO A 207 -15.49 19.21 7.27
C PRO A 207 -16.32 18.18 8.05
N PRO A 208 -16.29 18.19 9.40
CA PRO A 208 -17.06 17.27 10.23
C PRO A 208 -18.57 17.27 9.95
N GLU A 209 -19.13 18.39 9.52
CA GLU A 209 -20.56 18.55 9.17
C GLU A 209 -20.99 17.76 7.92
N ALA A 210 -20.04 17.22 7.14
CA ALA A 210 -20.32 16.28 6.06
C ALA A 210 -20.49 14.83 6.54
N GLN A 211 -20.33 14.56 7.83
CA GLN A 211 -20.70 13.29 8.46
C GLN A 211 -22.21 13.32 8.80
N PRO A 212 -23.02 12.33 8.39
CA PRO A 212 -24.33 12.13 8.98
C PRO A 212 -24.16 11.88 10.47
N GLU A 213 -24.76 12.73 11.28
CA GLU A 213 -24.74 12.59 12.74
C GLU A 213 -25.24 11.19 13.12
N SER A 214 -24.51 10.52 14.00
CA SER A 214 -25.06 9.39 14.74
C SER A 214 -26.27 9.92 15.52
N ARG A 215 -27.49 9.46 15.17
CA ARG A 215 -28.74 9.86 15.82
C ARG A 215 -28.54 9.95 17.33
N GLY A 216 -28.61 11.17 17.85
CA GLY A 216 -28.45 11.40 19.28
C GLY A 216 -29.47 10.59 20.06
N GLN A 217 -29.01 9.69 20.92
CA GLN A 217 -29.81 9.21 22.04
C GLN A 217 -29.77 10.27 23.13
N SER A 218 -30.45 11.40 22.90
CA SER A 218 -30.97 12.19 23.99
C SER A 218 -32.40 11.71 24.25
N GLN A 219 -32.57 10.99 25.36
CA GLN A 219 -33.87 10.86 26.01
C GLN A 219 -33.78 11.58 27.35
N ASP A 220 -33.85 12.91 27.31
CA ASP A 220 -34.45 13.64 28.43
C ASP A 220 -35.88 13.13 28.59
N GLN A 221 -36.10 12.24 29.58
CA GLN A 221 -37.43 11.93 30.06
C GLN A 221 -37.80 12.98 31.12
N PRO A 222 -38.90 13.74 30.94
CA PRO A 222 -39.41 14.56 32.04
C PRO A 222 -39.95 13.66 33.16
N GLU A 223 -39.60 14.01 34.39
CA GLU A 223 -40.01 13.34 35.61
C GLU A 223 -41.55 13.32 35.76
N PRO A 224 -42.19 12.19 36.10
CA PRO A 224 -43.64 12.12 36.22
C PRO A 224 -44.13 12.86 37.48
N GLN A 225 -44.93 13.90 37.28
CA GLN A 225 -45.55 14.66 38.35
C GLN A 225 -46.51 13.78 39.16
N ALA A 226 -46.38 13.80 40.49
CA ALA A 226 -47.21 13.00 41.40
C ALA A 226 -48.64 13.55 41.49
N THR A 227 -49.64 12.70 41.22
CA THR A 227 -51.06 13.01 41.40
C THR A 227 -51.41 13.06 42.90
N PRO A 228 -52.13 14.09 43.40
CA PRO A 228 -52.60 14.11 44.78
C PRO A 228 -53.73 13.10 45.00
N ALA A 229 -53.77 12.50 46.19
CA ALA A 229 -54.78 11.51 46.57
C ALA A 229 -56.18 12.13 46.74
N PRO A 230 -57.27 11.41 46.37
CA PRO A 230 -58.63 11.88 46.57
C PRO A 230 -59.02 11.85 48.06
N THR A 231 -59.75 12.86 48.51
CA THR A 231 -60.22 12.98 49.89
C THR A 231 -61.71 12.62 49.99
N ARG A 232 -62.03 11.38 50.41
CA ARG A 232 -63.17 10.99 51.26
C ARG A 232 -63.28 9.47 51.38
#